data_AF-A0A2Z6RKU4-F1
#
_entry.id   AF-A0A2Z6RKU4-F1
#
_cell.length_a   1.000
_cell.length_b   1.000
_cell.length_c   1.000
_cell.angle_alpha   90.00
_cell.angle_beta   90.00
_cell.angle_gamma   90.00
#
_symmetry.space_group_name_H-M   'P 1'
#
loop_
_entity.id
_entity.type
_entity.pdbx_description
1 polymer ?
#
loop_
_entity_poly.entity_id
_entity_poly.type
_entity_poly.pdbx_seq_one_letter_code
_entity_poly.pdbx_strand_id
1 'polypeptide(L)' 'MKINHLNGTNAGCVNGQYNLGHCYENGIGTDKDKEKAFEWYTKSVSAGNAIGQYNLGRCYENGTGIVKNIKKAFEIS' A
#
# COMPACT_ATOMS: atom_id res chain seq x y z
N MET A 1 -18.83 12.17 29.59
CA MET A 1 -17.73 13.03 29.11
C MET A 1 -16.41 12.59 29.72
N LYS A 2 -15.52 12.02 28.91
CA LYS A 2 -14.05 12.14 28.97
C LYS A 2 -13.53 11.55 27.66
N ILE A 3 -13.68 12.36 26.62
CA ILE A 3 -13.02 12.13 25.33
C ILE A 3 -11.54 12.44 25.58
N ASN A 4 -10.71 11.41 25.64
CA ASN A 4 -9.26 11.59 25.68
C ASN A 4 -8.80 12.00 24.28
N HIS A 5 -8.40 13.27 24.18
CA HIS A 5 -7.74 13.85 23.03
C HIS A 5 -6.38 13.18 22.77
N LEU A 6 -6.12 12.88 21.50
CA LEU A 6 -4.83 13.01 20.80
C LEU A 6 -3.65 12.15 21.28
N ASN A 7 -3.54 10.93 20.73
CA ASN A 7 -2.24 10.28 20.48
C ASN A 7 -2.24 9.66 19.07
N GLY A 8 -2.05 10.53 18.06
CA GLY A 8 -1.09 10.28 16.98
C GLY A 8 -1.19 9.04 16.10
N THR A 9 -2.37 8.51 15.75
CA THR A 9 -2.45 7.68 14.54
C THR A 9 -2.55 8.63 13.36
N ASN A 10 -1.48 8.71 12.57
CA ASN A 10 -1.44 9.39 11.29
C ASN A 10 -2.48 8.77 10.34
N ALA A 11 -3.76 9.06 10.54
CA ALA A 11 -4.85 8.87 9.59
C ALA A 11 -4.72 9.86 8.41
N GLY A 12 -3.51 10.33 8.15
CA GLY A 12 -3.13 11.07 6.95
C GLY A 12 -3.21 10.13 5.76
N CYS A 13 -4.44 10.00 5.24
CA CYS A 13 -4.75 9.46 3.92
C CYS A 13 -4.33 7.99 3.71
N VAL A 14 -4.95 7.06 4.45
CA VAL A 14 -4.94 5.61 4.15
C VAL A 14 -5.23 5.37 2.65
N ASN A 15 -6.18 6.12 2.08
CA ASN A 15 -6.49 6.16 0.65
C ASN A 15 -5.42 6.88 -0.20
N GLY A 16 -4.76 7.91 0.31
CA GLY A 16 -3.72 8.63 -0.40
C GLY A 16 -2.45 7.80 -0.60
N GLN A 17 -2.08 6.96 0.37
CA GLN A 17 -0.96 6.03 0.23
C GLN A 17 -1.23 4.99 -0.86
N TYR A 18 -2.44 4.43 -0.89
CA TYR A 18 -2.88 3.56 -2.00
C TYR A 18 -2.85 4.29 -3.35
N ASN A 19 -3.46 5.48 -3.43
CA ASN A 19 -3.52 6.24 -4.68
C ASN A 19 -2.13 6.60 -5.20
N LEU A 20 -1.19 6.92 -4.31
CA LEU A 20 0.19 7.21 -4.70
C LEU A 20 0.90 5.97 -5.25
N GLY A 21 0.68 4.80 -4.63
CA GLY A 21 1.13 3.53 -5.19
C GLY A 21 0.57 3.28 -6.59
N HIS A 22 -0.73 3.53 -6.77
CA HIS A 22 -1.41 3.39 -8.06
C HIS A 22 -0.89 4.38 -9.12
N CYS A 23 -0.55 5.61 -8.73
CA CYS A 23 0.07 6.59 -9.61
C CYS A 23 1.44 6.13 -10.09
N TYR A 24 2.28 5.60 -9.20
CA TYR A 24 3.59 5.04 -9.58
C TYR A 24 3.45 3.77 -10.44
N GLU A 25 2.47 2.90 -10.17
CA GLU A 25 2.23 1.69 -10.96
C GLU A 25 1.85 2.02 -12.41
N ASN A 26 1.06 3.07 -12.61
CA ASN A 26 0.51 3.43 -13.91
C ASN A 26 1.20 4.62 -14.58
N GLY A 27 2.09 5.32 -13.88
CA GLY A 27 2.71 6.56 -14.37
C GLY A 27 1.74 7.75 -14.44
N ILE A 28 0.83 7.88 -13.47
CA ILE A 28 -0.16 8.98 -13.45
C ILE A 28 0.45 10.16 -12.69
N GLY A 29 0.79 11.23 -13.42
CA GLY A 29 1.41 12.43 -12.83
C GLY A 29 2.82 12.21 -12.28
N THR A 30 3.40 11.04 -12.52
CA THR A 30 4.77 10.65 -12.14
C THR A 30 5.27 9.61 -13.15
N ASP A 31 6.58 9.38 -13.21
CA ASP A 31 7.11 8.28 -14.01
C ASP A 31 6.69 6.92 -13.44
N LYS A 32 6.49 5.96 -14.33
CA LYS A 32 6.12 4.60 -13.94
C LYS A 32 7.26 3.95 -13.16
N ASP A 33 7.01 3.61 -11.91
CA ASP A 33 7.98 3.03 -10.98
C ASP A 33 7.29 1.98 -10.11
N LYS A 34 7.40 0.71 -10.52
CA LYS A 34 6.72 -0.38 -9.83
C LYS A 34 7.30 -0.64 -8.44
N GLU A 35 8.58 -0.38 -8.22
CA GLU A 35 9.22 -0.58 -6.91
C GLU A 35 8.68 0.44 -5.90
N LYS A 36 8.57 1.72 -6.29
CA LYS A 36 7.89 2.72 -5.44
C LYS A 36 6.42 2.41 -5.24
N ALA A 37 5.71 1.90 -6.25
CA ALA A 37 4.33 1.48 -6.10
C ALA A 37 4.19 0.42 -4.98
N PHE A 38 5.07 -0.58 -4.98
CA PHE A 38 5.12 -1.62 -3.96
C PHE A 38 5.38 -1.05 -2.55
N GLU A 39 6.31 -0.10 -2.40
CA GLU A 39 6.57 0.56 -1.12
C GLU A 39 5.34 1.29 -0.58
N TRP A 40 4.62 2.01 -1.44
CA TRP A 40 3.42 2.76 -1.05
C TRP A 40 2.25 1.84 -0.70
N TYR A 41 2.06 0.73 -1.42
CA TYR A 41 1.08 -0.29 -1.03
C TYR A 41 1.43 -0.92 0.32
N THR A 42 2.71 -1.19 0.58
CA THR A 42 3.18 -1.71 1.88
C THR A 42 2.87 -0.73 3.03
N LYS A 43 3.15 0.56 2.84
CA LYS A 43 2.81 1.61 3.83
C LYS A 43 1.30 1.69 4.07
N SER A 44 0.49 1.53 3.02
CA SER A 44 -0.97 1.53 3.10
C SER A 44 -1.50 0.37 3.96
N VAL A 45 -0.93 -0.84 3.82
CA VAL A 45 -1.27 -1.99 4.67
C VAL A 45 -0.91 -1.74 6.13
N SER A 46 0.28 -1.21 6.40
CA SER A 46 0.70 -0.87 7.78
C SER A 46 -0.22 0.18 8.44
N ALA A 47 -0.93 0.98 7.65
CA ALA A 47 -1.93 1.94 8.12
C ALA A 47 -3.36 1.35 8.21
N GLY A 48 -3.53 0.06 7.97
CA GLY A 48 -4.81 -0.65 8.04
C GLY A 48 -5.68 -0.56 6.78
N ASN A 49 -5.09 -0.27 5.60
CA ASN A 49 -5.85 -0.24 4.35
C ASN A 49 -6.10 -1.64 3.76
N ALA A 50 -7.34 -2.11 3.77
CA ALA A 50 -7.75 -3.35 3.10
C ALA A 50 -7.53 -3.31 1.57
N ILE A 51 -7.67 -2.15 0.93
CA ILE A 51 -7.41 -1.97 -0.52
C ILE A 51 -5.91 -2.07 -0.81
N GLY A 52 -5.08 -1.54 0.10
CA GLY A 52 -3.62 -1.70 0.04
C GLY A 52 -3.21 -3.17 0.12
N GLN A 53 -3.89 -3.94 0.96
CA GLN A 53 -3.64 -5.37 1.18
C GLN A 53 -3.88 -6.19 -0.08
N TYR A 54 -4.99 -5.96 -0.78
CA TYR A 54 -5.29 -6.60 -2.05
C TYR A 54 -4.21 -6.32 -3.11
N ASN A 55 -3.80 -5.07 -3.28
CA ASN A 55 -2.80 -4.72 -4.29
C ASN A 55 -1.39 -5.21 -3.92
N LEU A 56 -1.05 -5.22 -2.63
CA LEU A 56 0.20 -5.79 -2.15
C LEU A 56 0.27 -7.31 -2.40
N GLY A 57 -0.83 -8.02 -2.15
CA GLY A 57 -0.96 -9.44 -2.51
C GLY A 57 -0.74 -9.68 -4.00
N ARG A 58 -1.35 -8.84 -4.85
CA ARG A 58 -1.14 -8.90 -6.31
C ARG A 58 0.29 -8.58 -6.73
N CYS A 59 0.97 -7.65 -6.05
CA CYS A 59 2.39 -7.38 -6.30
C CYS A 59 3.24 -8.61 -6.06
N TYR A 60 3.00 -9.33 -4.96
CA TYR A 60 3.70 -10.57 -4.65
C TYR A 60 3.33 -11.72 -5.60
N GLU A 61 2.07 -11.81 -6.02
CA GLU A 61 1.61 -12.83 -6.96
C GLU A 61 2.23 -12.66 -8.35
N ASN A 62 2.28 -11.41 -8.84
CA ASN A 62 2.64 -11.08 -10.22
C ASN A 62 4.10 -10.61 -10.37
N GLY A 63 4.80 -10.36 -9.27
CA GLY A 63 6.13 -9.77 -9.27
C GLY A 63 6.14 -8.30 -9.72
N THR A 64 5.09 -7.54 -9.37
CA THR A 64 5.00 -6.11 -9.69
C THR A 64 5.79 -5.31 -8.67
N GLY A 65 6.97 -4.81 -9.07
CA GLY A 65 7.80 -3.96 -8.20
C GLY A 65 8.60 -4.72 -7.14
N ILE A 66 8.51 -6.04 -7.16
CA ILE A 66 9.28 -6.95 -6.31
C ILE A 66 9.38 -8.30 -7.01
N VAL A 67 10.34 -9.13 -6.61
CA VAL A 67 10.38 -10.53 -7.02
C VAL A 67 9.11 -11.24 -6.56
N LYS A 68 8.49 -12.00 -7.47
CA LYS A 68 7.31 -12.82 -7.20
C LYS A 68 7.51 -13.70 -5.96
N ASN A 69 6.57 -13.65 -5.04
CA ASN A 69 6.58 -14.44 -3.81
C ASN A 69 5.15 -14.87 -3.43
N ILE A 70 4.72 -16.02 -3.97
CA ILE A 70 3.37 -16.56 -3.73
C ILE A 70 3.12 -16.82 -2.24
N LYS A 71 4.13 -17.26 -1.48
CA LYS A 71 3.97 -17.53 -0.05
C LYS A 71 3.59 -16.25 0.71
N LYS A 72 4.31 -15.15 0.45
CA LYS A 72 3.95 -13.85 1.03
C LYS A 72 2.59 -13.33 0.55
N ALA A 73 2.21 -13.61 -0.71
CA ALA A 73 0.89 -13.23 -1.21
C ALA A 73 -0.24 -13.87 -0.37
N PHE A 74 -0.11 -15.17 -0.02
CA PHE A 74 -1.05 -15.87 0.86
C PHE A 74 -1.01 -15.42 2.32
N GLU A 75 0.15 -14.98 2.81
CA GLU A 75 0.27 -14.45 4.18
C GLU A 75 -0.36 -13.06 4.34
N ILE A 76 -0.37 -12.29 3.25
CA ILE A 76 -0.89 -10.92 3.21
C ILE A 76 -2.34 -10.88 2.71
N SER A 77 -2.85 -11.91 2.02
CA SER A 77 -4.26 -12.01 1.61
C SER A 77 -5.20 -12.16 2.80
#